data_AF-A0A2W6WT14-F1
#
_entry.id   AF-A0A2W6WT14-F1
#
_cell.length_a   1.000
_cell.length_b   1.000
_cell.length_c   1.000
_cell.angle_alpha   90.00
_cell.angle_beta   90.00
_cell.angle_gamma   90.00
#
_symmetry.space_group_name_H-M   'P 1'
#
loop_
_entity.id
_entity.type
_entity.pdbx_description
1 polymer ?
#
loop_
_entity_poly.entity_id
_entity_poly.type
_entity_poly.pdbx_seq_one_letter_code
_entity_poly.pdbx_strand_id
1 'polypeptide(L)'
;MTVKTQTTSIALDDAGAELIDALQDFAQSRSTKALIRRSEDSDVRCGMRVPLYKECRVDPRALSRELRKLMRETIEGGEPGDRAVIDFAKDGDTQLILTANAARASDLKALFFEGR
;
A
#
# COMPACT_ATOMS: atom_id res chain seq x y z
N MET A 1 -0.49 -11.59 15.44
CA MET A 1 0.02 -10.71 14.38
C MET A 1 1.35 -11.24 13.89
N THR A 2 1.33 -11.88 12.72
CA THR A 2 2.48 -12.54 12.09
C THR A 2 2.97 -11.82 10.83
N VAL A 3 2.31 -10.73 10.43
CA VAL A 3 2.75 -9.84 9.34
C VAL A 3 4.22 -9.47 9.49
N LYS A 4 5.03 -9.94 8.54
CA LYS A 4 6.45 -9.57 8.43
C LYS A 4 6.59 -8.20 7.79
N THR A 5 7.52 -7.40 8.29
CA THR A 5 7.90 -6.16 7.63
C THR A 5 8.47 -6.45 6.25
N GLN A 6 7.95 -5.77 5.23
CA GLN A 6 8.40 -5.86 3.85
C GLN A 6 8.57 -4.45 3.30
N THR A 7 9.66 -4.21 2.58
CA THR A 7 9.98 -2.89 2.02
C THR A 7 10.31 -3.03 0.54
N THR A 8 9.79 -2.12 -0.27
CA THR A 8 10.17 -1.95 -1.68
C THR A 8 10.36 -0.46 -1.98
N SER A 9 11.03 -0.14 -3.08
CA SER A 9 11.25 1.23 -3.53
C SER A 9 10.89 1.42 -4.99
N ILE A 10 10.47 2.64 -5.32
CA ILE A 10 10.10 3.06 -6.68
C ILE A 10 10.86 4.36 -6.95
N ALA A 11 11.44 4.48 -8.14
CA ALA A 11 12.06 5.73 -8.55
C ALA A 11 10.99 6.83 -8.71
N LEU A 12 11.32 8.03 -8.25
CA LEU A 12 10.55 9.21 -8.62
C LEU A 12 10.80 9.52 -10.11
N ASP A 13 9.76 10.00 -10.77
CA ASP A 13 9.77 10.31 -12.20
C ASP A 13 9.13 11.68 -12.40
N ASP A 14 9.94 12.71 -12.67
CA ASP A 14 9.47 14.08 -12.85
C ASP A 14 8.48 14.25 -14.01
N ALA A 15 8.52 13.35 -15.00
CA ALA A 15 7.59 13.28 -16.11
C ALA A 15 6.38 12.35 -15.84
N GLY A 16 6.36 11.68 -14.68
CA GLY A 16 5.31 10.78 -14.25
C GLY A 16 4.04 11.48 -13.77
N ALA A 17 3.10 10.71 -13.24
CA ALA A 17 1.88 11.26 -12.66
C ALA A 17 2.10 11.63 -11.19
N GLU A 18 1.32 12.59 -10.68
CA GLU A 18 1.25 12.83 -9.24
C GLU A 18 0.86 11.54 -8.50
N LEU A 19 1.49 11.29 -7.35
CA LEU A 19 1.29 10.08 -6.57
C LEU A 19 -0.20 9.78 -6.30
N ILE A 20 -0.99 10.82 -5.99
CA ILE A 20 -2.43 10.66 -5.72
C ILE A 20 -3.17 10.17 -6.97
N ASP A 21 -2.86 10.70 -8.15
CA ASP A 21 -3.50 10.29 -9.41
C ASP A 21 -3.11 8.86 -9.76
N ALA A 22 -1.83 8.52 -9.62
CA ALA A 22 -1.34 7.16 -9.82
C ALA A 22 -2.00 6.14 -8.85
N LEU A 23 -2.30 6.55 -7.61
CA LEU A 23 -3.03 5.72 -6.65
C LEU A 23 -4.51 5.57 -6.99
N GLN A 24 -5.14 6.59 -7.58
CA GLN A 24 -6.51 6.47 -8.09
C GLN A 24 -6.58 5.45 -9.22
N ASP A 25 -5.65 5.51 -10.17
CA ASP A 25 -5.54 4.52 -11.26
C ASP A 25 -5.34 3.10 -10.72
N PHE A 26 -4.44 2.96 -9.73
CA PHE A 26 -4.20 1.70 -9.03
C PHE A 26 -5.49 1.15 -8.42
N ALA A 27 -6.24 1.97 -7.68
CA ALA A 27 -7.46 1.57 -6.98
C ALA A 27 -8.59 1.17 -7.95
N GLN A 28 -8.66 1.81 -9.11
CA GLN A 28 -9.68 1.51 -10.12
C GLN A 28 -9.40 0.21 -10.89
N SER A 29 -8.14 -0.24 -10.93
CA SER A 29 -7.73 -1.41 -11.69
C SER A 29 -8.41 -2.72 -11.25
N ARG A 30 -8.78 -3.57 -12.22
CA ARG A 30 -9.42 -4.88 -11.97
C ARG A 30 -8.55 -5.78 -11.09
N SER A 31 -7.25 -5.76 -11.31
CA SER A 31 -6.27 -6.54 -10.53
C SER A 31 -6.22 -6.13 -9.06
N THR A 32 -6.32 -4.84 -8.75
CA THR A 32 -6.32 -4.35 -7.37
C THR A 32 -7.62 -4.72 -6.69
N LYS A 33 -8.76 -4.58 -7.38
CA LYS A 33 -10.06 -5.03 -6.87
C LYS A 33 -10.08 -6.53 -6.54
N ALA A 34 -9.45 -7.36 -7.38
CA ALA A 34 -9.30 -8.79 -7.11
C ALA A 34 -8.43 -9.05 -5.87
N LEU A 35 -7.36 -8.27 -5.69
CA LEU A 35 -6.47 -8.40 -4.52
C LEU A 35 -7.17 -7.97 -3.22
N ILE A 36 -7.99 -6.90 -3.27
CA ILE A 36 -8.81 -6.45 -2.15
C ILE A 36 -9.78 -7.56 -1.74
N ARG A 37 -10.51 -8.17 -2.69
CA ARG A 37 -11.41 -9.30 -2.38
C ARG A 37 -10.67 -10.47 -1.73
N ARG A 38 -9.49 -10.83 -2.24
CA ARG A 38 -8.66 -11.88 -1.64
C ARG A 38 -8.24 -11.55 -0.20
N SER A 39 -7.89 -10.29 0.06
CA SER A 39 -7.61 -9.77 1.40
C SER A 39 -8.80 -9.94 2.34
N GLU A 40 -10.03 -9.70 1.85
CA GLU A 40 -11.27 -9.92 2.62
C GLU A 40 -11.55 -11.41 2.86
N ASP A 41 -11.44 -12.24 1.83
CA ASP A 41 -11.66 -13.69 1.91
C ASP A 41 -10.69 -14.38 2.89
N SER A 42 -9.47 -13.85 3.00
CA SER A 42 -8.42 -14.37 3.90
C SER A 42 -8.47 -13.72 5.30
N ASP A 43 -9.36 -12.75 5.53
CA ASP A 43 -9.40 -11.87 6.70
C ASP A 43 -8.04 -11.22 7.04
N VAL A 44 -7.25 -10.87 6.03
CA VAL A 44 -6.00 -10.11 6.19
C VAL A 44 -6.20 -8.75 5.55
N ARG A 45 -6.41 -7.68 6.33
CA ARG A 45 -6.69 -6.34 5.77
C ARG A 45 -5.42 -5.52 5.61
N CYS A 46 -5.31 -4.81 4.49
CA CYS A 46 -4.23 -3.84 4.25
C CYS A 46 -4.79 -2.42 4.17
N GLY A 47 -4.25 -1.51 4.99
CA GLY A 47 -4.50 -0.07 4.95
C GLY A 47 -3.28 0.65 4.39
N MET A 48 -3.45 1.88 3.91
CA MET A 48 -2.35 2.69 3.38
C MET A 48 -2.27 4.02 4.10
N ARG A 49 -1.05 4.44 4.43
CA ARG A 49 -0.75 5.78 4.92
C ARG A 49 0.03 6.51 3.84
N VAL A 50 -0.67 7.38 3.13
CA VAL A 50 -0.11 8.15 2.01
C VAL A 50 0.09 9.60 2.46
N PRO A 51 1.35 10.06 2.59
CA PRO A 51 1.64 11.46 2.88
C PRO A 51 1.34 12.34 1.66
N LEU A 52 0.83 13.54 1.93
CA LEU A 52 0.56 14.56 0.91
C LEU A 52 1.83 15.34 0.60
N TYR A 53 2.78 14.70 -0.08
CA TYR A 53 3.99 15.37 -0.56
C TYR A 53 3.66 16.32 -1.70
N LYS A 54 4.30 17.50 -1.70
CA LYS A 54 4.42 18.31 -2.92
C LYS A 54 5.40 17.63 -3.87
N GLU A 55 5.13 17.71 -5.16
CA GLU A 55 6.05 17.27 -6.23
C GLU A 55 6.49 15.81 -6.01
N CYS A 56 5.53 14.90 -5.86
CA CYS A 56 5.81 13.47 -5.75
C CYS A 56 5.25 12.77 -6.98
N ARG A 57 6.05 12.75 -8.04
CA ARG A 57 5.70 12.11 -9.29
C ARG A 57 6.35 10.76 -9.43
N VAL A 58 5.59 9.81 -9.95
CA VAL A 58 5.98 8.41 -10.11
C VAL A 58 5.44 7.87 -11.42
N ASP A 59 6.10 6.85 -11.98
CA ASP A 59 5.49 6.05 -13.04
C ASP A 59 4.30 5.26 -12.46
N PRO A 60 3.04 5.51 -12.92
CA PRO A 60 1.86 4.82 -12.40
C PRO A 60 1.93 3.30 -12.56
N ARG A 61 2.62 2.82 -13.60
CA ARG A 61 2.75 1.37 -13.86
C ARG A 61 3.72 0.73 -12.89
N ALA A 62 4.88 1.35 -12.66
CA ALA A 62 5.84 0.91 -11.66
C ALA A 62 5.22 0.90 -10.26
N LEU A 63 4.57 2.00 -9.85
CA LEU A 63 3.85 2.08 -8.57
C LEU A 63 2.83 0.95 -8.44
N SER A 64 1.96 0.81 -9.43
CA SER A 64 0.90 -0.20 -9.39
C SER A 64 1.44 -1.62 -9.34
N ARG A 65 2.58 -1.89 -9.98
CA ARG A 65 3.22 -3.20 -9.97
C ARG A 65 3.79 -3.51 -8.59
N GLU A 66 4.64 -2.63 -8.06
CA GLU A 66 5.30 -2.85 -6.77
C GLU A 66 4.30 -2.87 -5.61
N LEU A 67 3.30 -1.99 -5.62
CA LEU A 67 2.28 -1.95 -4.57
C LEU A 67 1.40 -3.20 -4.56
N ARG A 68 0.98 -3.72 -5.73
CA ARG A 68 0.24 -5.00 -5.81
C ARG A 68 1.09 -6.17 -5.34
N LYS A 69 2.39 -6.16 -5.66
CA LYS A 69 3.32 -7.21 -5.21
C LYS A 69 3.43 -7.19 -3.68
N LEU A 70 3.71 -6.03 -3.10
CA LEU A 70 3.82 -5.84 -1.65
C LEU A 70 2.53 -6.27 -0.92
N MET A 71 1.37 -5.83 -1.41
CA MET A 71 0.08 -6.23 -0.84
C MET A 71 -0.13 -7.75 -0.94
N ARG A 72 0.21 -8.37 -2.07
CA ARG A 72 0.06 -9.82 -2.24
C ARG A 72 0.94 -10.60 -1.26
N GLU A 73 2.22 -10.23 -1.17
CA GLU A 73 3.17 -10.86 -0.25
C GLU A 73 2.76 -10.67 1.21
N THR A 74 2.15 -9.54 1.54
CA THR A 74 1.57 -9.27 2.86
C THR A 74 0.36 -10.16 3.16
N ILE A 75 -0.58 -10.28 2.22
CA ILE A 75 -1.79 -11.10 2.37
C ILE A 75 -1.42 -12.58 2.46
N GLU A 76 -0.51 -13.05 1.61
CA GLU A 76 -0.08 -14.46 1.57
C GLU A 76 0.76 -14.87 2.79
N GLY A 77 1.48 -13.92 3.39
CA GLY A 77 2.29 -14.16 4.59
C GLY A 77 1.57 -13.90 5.92
N GLY A 78 0.34 -13.39 5.90
CA GLY A 78 -0.44 -13.07 7.09
C GLY A 78 -1.38 -14.20 7.52
N GLU A 79 -1.86 -14.12 8.76
CA GLU A 79 -2.88 -15.02 9.30
C GLU A 79 -4.24 -14.33 9.38
N PRO A 80 -5.37 -15.08 9.34
CA PRO A 80 -6.69 -14.50 9.51
C PRO A 80 -6.80 -13.60 10.77
N GLY A 81 -7.35 -12.41 10.59
CA GLY A 81 -7.42 -11.36 11.60
C GLY A 81 -6.27 -10.37 11.55
N ASP A 82 -5.20 -10.65 10.79
CA ASP A 82 -4.08 -9.72 10.66
C ASP A 82 -4.49 -8.44 9.94
N ARG A 83 -3.84 -7.36 10.35
CA ARG A 83 -4.03 -6.01 9.82
C ARG A 83 -2.64 -5.46 9.51
N ALA A 84 -2.44 -4.97 8.29
CA ALA A 84 -1.16 -4.43 7.85
C ALA A 84 -1.31 -3.00 7.34
N VAL A 85 -0.34 -2.14 7.63
CA VAL A 85 -0.29 -0.77 7.12
C VAL A 85 0.87 -0.66 6.14
N ILE A 86 0.60 -0.13 4.96
CA ILE A 86 1.62 0.24 3.98
C ILE A 86 1.90 1.73 4.14
N ASP A 87 3.07 2.03 4.68
CA ASP A 87 3.60 3.38 4.85
C ASP A 87 4.39 3.80 3.61
N PHE A 88 4.12 5.02 3.15
CA PHE A 88 4.82 5.66 2.05
C PHE A 88 5.79 6.70 2.62
N ALA A 89 7.05 6.68 2.18
CA ALA A 89 8.07 7.65 2.59
C ALA A 89 8.96 8.02 1.40
N LYS A 90 9.32 9.30 1.27
CA LYS A 90 10.39 9.71 0.33
C LYS A 90 11.76 9.39 0.95
N ASP A 91 12.65 8.82 0.16
CA ASP A 91 14.08 8.75 0.45
C ASP A 91 14.81 9.74 -0.46
N GLY A 92 15.01 10.95 0.08
CA GLY A 92 15.44 12.12 -0.69
C GLY A 92 14.50 12.43 -1.86
N ASP A 93 15.08 12.97 -2.94
CA ASP A 93 14.35 13.39 -4.14
C ASP A 93 14.40 12.36 -5.27
N THR A 94 14.76 11.11 -4.97
CA THR A 94 14.99 10.08 -6.00
C THR A 94 14.09 8.87 -5.86
N GLN A 95 13.62 8.56 -4.65
CA GLN A 95 12.88 7.34 -4.39
C GLN A 95 11.67 7.56 -3.48
N LEU A 96 10.62 6.79 -3.78
CA LEU A 96 9.50 6.55 -2.91
C LEU A 96 9.62 5.13 -2.33
N ILE A 97 9.76 5.04 -1.03
CA ILE A 97 9.84 3.81 -0.25
C ILE A 97 8.44 3.43 0.22
N LEU A 98 8.09 2.17 0.04
CA LEU A 98 6.85 1.56 0.52
C LEU A 98 7.20 0.49 1.54
N THR A 99 6.65 0.58 2.74
CA THR A 99 6.89 -0.41 3.80
C THR A 99 5.58 -0.95 4.34
N ALA A 100 5.34 -2.25 4.18
CA ALA A 100 4.25 -2.95 4.84
C ALA A 100 4.69 -3.39 6.24
N ASN A 101 3.91 -3.04 7.25
CA ASN A 101 4.12 -3.39 8.66
C ASN A 101 2.84 -3.93 9.29
N ALA A 102 2.96 -4.69 10.38
CA ALA A 102 1.81 -4.97 11.25
C ALA A 102 1.18 -3.66 11.75
N ALA A 103 -0.15 -3.56 11.65
CA ALA A 103 -0.89 -2.40 12.13
C ALA A 103 -0.74 -2.24 13.64
N ARG A 104 -0.47 -1.02 14.10
CA ARG A 104 -0.44 -0.69 15.53
C ARG A 104 -1.87 -0.43 16.02
N ALA A 105 -2.07 -0.46 17.33
CA ALA A 105 -3.38 -0.18 17.94
C ALA A 105 -3.97 1.19 17.52
N SER A 106 -3.12 2.19 17.29
CA SER A 106 -3.51 3.52 16.76
C SER A 106 -4.06 3.45 15.34
N ASP A 107 -3.58 2.51 14.55
CA ASP A 107 -3.88 2.39 13.12
C ASP A 107 -5.23 1.70 12.90
N LEU A 108 -5.60 0.78 13.79
CA LEU A 108 -6.86 0.04 13.73
C LEU A 108 -8.07 0.98 13.64
N LYS A 109 -8.14 2.00 14.51
CA LYS A 109 -9.26 2.95 14.52
C LYS A 109 -9.23 3.94 13.34
N ALA A 110 -8.05 4.26 12.82
CA ALA A 110 -7.87 5.30 11.81
C ALA A 110 -8.02 4.76 10.37
N LEU A 111 -7.61 3.51 10.13
CA LEU A 111 -7.52 2.92 8.80
C LEU A 111 -8.49 1.76 8.58
N PHE A 112 -8.97 1.13 9.66
CA PHE A 112 -9.83 -0.05 9.60
C PHE A 112 -11.12 0.21 10.38
N PHE A 113 -12.00 1.01 9.79
CA PHE A 113 -13.31 1.24 10.38
C PHE A 113 -14.16 -0.02 10.21
N GLU A 114 -14.38 -0.77 11.29
CA GLU A 114 -15.41 -1.81 11.33
C GLU A 114 -16.76 -1.10 11.42
N GLY A 115 -17.41 -0.92 10.27
CA GLY A 115 -18.82 -0.53 10.22
C GLY A 115 -19.64 -1.57 10.99
N ARG A 116 -20.36 -1.12 12.01
CA ARG A 116 -21.37 -1.93 12.71
C ARG A 116 -22.55 -2.24 11.81
#